data_AF-A0A4P6KYB9-F1
#
_entry.id   AF-A0A4P6KYB9-F1
#
_cell.length_a   1.000
_cell.length_b   1.000
_cell.length_c   1.000
_cell.angle_alpha   90.00
_cell.angle_beta   90.00
_cell.angle_gamma   90.00
#
_symmetry.space_group_name_H-M   'P 1'
#
loop_
_entity.id
_entity.type
_entity.pdbx_description
1 polymer ?
#
loop_
_entity_poly.entity_id
_entity_poly.type
_entity_poly.pdbx_seq_one_letter_code
_entity_poly.pdbx_strand_id
1 'polypeptide(L)'
;MNTCQICKNKEILVATLSDIRNVPLSGNIHIDALLNRGGLNWTAVTDIPYNTIRYSFSLAGDILPAAENIVSGTATGFTALQQSATRGALAYLSEITGIQFLETGPAEADVHFANASITTERVVGSFNWRSQYWEDGAGTITRYELDGVVYLDNAEYADYNSTLASGSEGYETLLHELGHMLGLKHPFEDAIQLPTSLDSTSNTLMSYDSSGRFYSEYRPFDLAALGWLYGGDGIGGNFGIDAQGRMLVGTTSGDQLVGTTGMDLLAGLNGNDTIDGGAGLDYAAYLENRAGYRISRTDQGFSVTGTEGTDVLRNIERMTFDNVDVALDIDGNGGAAYRLYQAAFNRVPDAVGLGYWISVLDDGVSLRDVAASFLASPEFAAIYQGSNPDNGTLVAGLYQNILHRPPEQAGYEYWLDVLNKGGDRATVLRDFSEGFENRDALASVIGNGFDYIPYA
;
A
#
# COMPACT_ATOMS: atom_id res chain seq x y z
N MET A 1 15.31 -13.51 9.03
CA MET A 1 14.15 -12.63 8.85
C MET A 1 13.27 -12.84 10.06
N ASN A 2 13.42 -11.96 11.06
CA ASN A 2 12.70 -12.09 12.32
C ASN A 2 11.24 -11.74 12.08
N THR A 3 10.37 -12.62 12.55
CA THR A 3 8.91 -12.53 12.56
C THR A 3 8.43 -11.15 13.01
N CYS A 4 7.70 -10.46 12.13
CA CYS A 4 6.93 -9.26 12.47
C CYS A 4 6.01 -9.55 13.66
N GLN A 5 6.25 -8.90 14.80
CA GLN A 5 5.41 -9.02 15.99
C GLN A 5 4.06 -8.29 15.83
N ILE A 6 3.89 -7.45 14.80
CA ILE A 6 2.64 -6.77 14.46
C ILE A 6 1.61 -7.74 13.88
N CYS A 7 2.05 -8.82 13.22
CA CYS A 7 1.15 -9.84 12.66
C CYS A 7 0.50 -10.77 13.70
N LYS A 8 0.80 -10.64 15.00
CA LYS A 8 0.31 -11.61 16.02
C LYS A 8 -1.03 -11.27 16.67
N ASN A 9 -1.56 -10.07 16.49
CA ASN A 9 -2.83 -9.64 17.10
C ASN A 9 -3.70 -8.81 16.14
N LYS A 10 -3.80 -9.18 14.85
CA LYS A 10 -4.87 -8.62 14.00
C LYS A 10 -6.16 -9.32 14.40
N GLU A 11 -7.15 -8.56 14.87
CA GLU A 11 -8.54 -9.03 14.87
C GLU A 11 -8.84 -9.43 13.42
N ILE A 12 -8.90 -10.73 13.15
CA ILE A 12 -9.36 -11.22 11.85
C ILE A 12 -10.76 -10.63 11.70
N LEU A 13 -10.94 -9.70 10.76
CA LEU A 13 -12.27 -9.23 10.39
C LEU A 13 -13.06 -10.47 10.00
N VAL A 14 -14.04 -10.81 10.81
CA VAL A 14 -14.76 -12.06 10.62
C VAL A 14 -15.68 -11.87 9.42
N ALA A 15 -15.30 -12.43 8.28
CA ALA A 15 -16.03 -12.27 7.03
C ALA A 15 -17.45 -12.82 7.17
N THR A 16 -18.40 -12.14 6.55
CA THR A 16 -19.75 -12.67 6.30
C THR A 16 -19.82 -13.21 4.88
N LEU A 17 -20.87 -13.97 4.56
CA LEU A 17 -21.11 -14.39 3.18
C LEU A 17 -21.31 -13.21 2.22
N SER A 18 -21.81 -12.08 2.74
CA SER A 18 -21.93 -10.85 1.96
C SER A 18 -20.55 -10.29 1.58
N ASP A 19 -19.59 -10.32 2.50
CA ASP A 19 -18.23 -9.79 2.26
C ASP A 19 -17.48 -10.64 1.22
N ILE A 20 -17.76 -11.95 1.18
CA ILE A 20 -17.23 -12.86 0.16
C ILE A 20 -17.82 -12.55 -1.22
N ARG A 21 -19.13 -12.30 -1.29
CA ARG A 21 -19.86 -12.13 -2.56
C ARG A 21 -19.86 -10.70 -3.09
N ASN A 22 -19.55 -9.72 -2.26
CA ASN A 22 -19.60 -8.31 -2.61
C ASN A 22 -18.26 -7.65 -2.34
N VAL A 23 -17.31 -7.84 -3.25
CA VAL A 23 -16.05 -7.08 -3.24
C VAL A 23 -16.41 -5.58 -3.22
N PRO A 24 -15.86 -4.80 -2.27
CA PRO A 24 -16.09 -3.36 -2.20
C PRO A 24 -15.65 -2.67 -3.49
N LEU A 25 -16.44 -1.71 -3.95
CA LEU A 25 -16.11 -0.89 -5.11
C LEU A 25 -15.20 0.27 -4.69
N SER A 26 -14.26 0.59 -5.55
CA SER A 26 -13.34 1.73 -5.41
C SER A 26 -14.00 3.06 -5.76
N GLY A 27 -15.07 3.03 -6.57
CA GLY A 27 -15.67 4.23 -7.18
C GLY A 27 -14.97 4.66 -8.48
N ASN A 28 -13.89 3.98 -8.86
CA ASN A 28 -13.15 4.21 -10.09
C ASN A 28 -13.52 3.15 -11.13
N ILE A 29 -14.02 3.58 -12.29
CA ILE A 29 -14.53 2.65 -13.29
C ILE A 29 -13.46 1.73 -13.87
N HIS A 30 -12.20 2.18 -13.95
CA HIS A 30 -11.10 1.36 -14.46
C HIS A 30 -10.70 0.22 -13.53
N ILE A 31 -10.97 0.36 -12.24
CA ILE A 31 -10.81 -0.69 -11.23
C ILE A 31 -12.08 -1.53 -11.15
N ASP A 32 -13.22 -0.89 -10.94
CA ASP A 32 -14.49 -1.56 -10.62
C ASP A 32 -15.00 -2.45 -11.76
N ALA A 33 -14.68 -2.11 -13.02
CA ALA A 33 -15.02 -2.93 -14.18
C ALA A 33 -14.21 -4.22 -14.27
N LEU A 34 -13.12 -4.35 -13.50
CA LEU A 34 -12.29 -5.55 -13.46
C LEU A 34 -12.52 -6.42 -12.22
N LEU A 35 -13.28 -5.98 -11.22
CA LEU A 35 -13.46 -6.75 -9.99
C LEU A 35 -14.43 -7.91 -10.17
N ASN A 36 -13.98 -9.14 -9.90
CA ASN A 36 -14.85 -10.31 -9.84
C ASN A 36 -15.70 -10.26 -8.56
N ARG A 37 -17.02 -10.27 -8.72
CA ARG A 37 -18.00 -10.27 -7.61
C ARG A 37 -18.76 -11.59 -7.51
N GLY A 38 -18.22 -12.65 -8.11
CA GLY A 38 -18.77 -14.00 -8.17
C GLY A 38 -18.42 -14.89 -6.97
N GLY A 39 -17.71 -14.34 -5.97
CA GLY A 39 -17.36 -15.05 -4.75
C GLY A 39 -15.96 -15.63 -4.71
N LEU A 40 -15.10 -15.34 -5.70
CA LEU A 40 -13.65 -15.64 -5.62
C LEU A 40 -12.99 -14.57 -4.74
N ASN A 41 -12.62 -14.93 -3.52
CA ASN A 41 -12.00 -13.98 -2.60
C ASN A 41 -10.91 -14.63 -1.74
N TRP A 42 -9.65 -14.36 -2.08
CA TRP A 42 -8.49 -14.88 -1.35
C TRP A 42 -8.36 -14.32 0.08
N THR A 43 -8.87 -13.12 0.37
CA THR A 43 -8.80 -12.55 1.73
C THR A 43 -9.74 -13.25 2.70
N ALA A 44 -10.74 -13.99 2.19
CA ALA A 44 -11.67 -14.77 3.00
C ALA A 44 -11.17 -16.19 3.31
N VAL A 45 -10.13 -16.69 2.63
CA VAL A 45 -9.69 -18.09 2.76
C VAL A 45 -9.06 -18.34 4.13
N THR A 46 -9.61 -19.32 4.86
CA THR A 46 -9.26 -19.55 6.27
C THR A 46 -8.09 -20.51 6.47
N ASP A 47 -7.73 -21.29 5.45
CA ASP A 47 -6.68 -22.33 5.54
C ASP A 47 -5.44 -22.01 4.67
N ILE A 48 -5.34 -20.77 4.18
CA ILE A 48 -4.10 -20.28 3.58
C ILE A 48 -3.18 -19.77 4.69
N PRO A 49 -1.89 -20.12 4.67
CA PRO A 49 -0.92 -19.40 5.49
C PRO A 49 -1.00 -17.91 5.16
N TYR A 50 -0.79 -17.05 6.18
CA TYR A 50 -0.85 -15.60 5.99
C TYR A 50 -0.06 -15.18 4.75
N ASN A 51 -0.73 -14.43 3.87
CA ASN A 51 -0.15 -13.90 2.64
C ASN A 51 0.48 -14.95 1.69
N THR A 52 -0.01 -16.20 1.69
CA THR A 52 0.55 -17.27 0.84
C THR A 52 -0.52 -18.04 0.06
N ILE A 53 -0.41 -18.08 -1.27
CA ILE A 53 -1.18 -18.99 -2.13
C ILE A 53 -0.26 -20.18 -2.50
N ARG A 54 -0.71 -21.40 -2.20
CA ARG A 54 0.02 -22.64 -2.51
C ARG A 54 -0.40 -23.14 -3.88
N TYR A 55 0.54 -23.62 -4.68
CA TYR A 55 0.25 -24.15 -6.00
C TYR A 55 0.97 -25.44 -6.33
N SER A 56 0.44 -26.20 -7.30
CA SER A 56 1.09 -27.41 -7.80
C SER A 56 0.96 -27.60 -9.30
N PHE A 57 2.00 -28.16 -9.92
CA PHE A 57 1.96 -28.68 -11.30
C PHE A 57 1.54 -30.16 -11.35
N SER A 58 1.37 -30.79 -10.19
CA SER A 58 0.96 -32.18 -10.11
C SER A 58 -0.55 -32.32 -10.25
N LEU A 59 -0.96 -33.29 -11.07
CA LEU A 59 -2.36 -33.68 -11.26
C LEU A 59 -2.76 -34.89 -10.41
N ALA A 60 -1.91 -35.31 -9.47
CA ALA A 60 -2.20 -36.45 -8.62
C ALA A 60 -3.17 -36.04 -7.48
N GLY A 61 -4.43 -36.50 -7.53
CA GLY A 61 -5.45 -36.19 -6.53
C GLY A 61 -6.78 -35.77 -7.17
N ASP A 62 -7.69 -35.24 -6.36
CA ASP A 62 -8.91 -34.54 -6.85
C ASP A 62 -8.51 -33.13 -7.28
N ILE A 63 -7.88 -33.00 -8.45
CA ILE A 63 -7.87 -31.72 -9.16
C ILE A 63 -9.29 -31.52 -9.68
N LEU A 64 -9.89 -30.35 -9.44
CA LEU A 64 -11.27 -30.04 -9.81
C LEU A 64 -11.74 -30.82 -11.04
N PRO A 65 -12.81 -31.64 -10.95
CA PRO A 65 -13.41 -32.18 -12.16
C PRO A 65 -13.77 -30.96 -13.00
N ALA A 66 -13.20 -30.87 -14.21
CA ALA A 66 -13.43 -29.78 -15.13
C ALA A 66 -14.89 -29.37 -15.04
N ALA A 67 -15.15 -28.09 -14.70
CA ALA A 67 -16.50 -27.57 -14.64
C ALA A 67 -17.24 -28.13 -15.85
N GLU A 68 -18.30 -28.91 -15.58
CA GLU A 68 -18.97 -29.73 -16.58
C GLU A 68 -19.13 -28.87 -17.84
N ASN A 69 -18.48 -29.28 -18.95
CA ASN A 69 -18.56 -28.75 -20.32
C ASN A 69 -17.45 -27.83 -20.89
N ILE A 70 -16.33 -27.51 -20.20
CA ILE A 70 -15.26 -26.67 -20.83
C ILE A 70 -14.05 -27.50 -21.31
N VAL A 71 -13.59 -28.48 -20.53
CA VAL A 71 -12.47 -29.36 -20.92
C VAL A 71 -13.00 -30.68 -21.45
N SER A 72 -12.47 -31.13 -22.58
CA SER A 72 -12.65 -32.50 -23.05
C SER A 72 -11.39 -33.35 -22.86
N GLY A 73 -11.61 -34.65 -22.66
CA GLY A 73 -10.52 -35.60 -22.47
C GLY A 73 -9.88 -35.52 -21.08
N THR A 74 -8.62 -35.94 -20.98
CA THR A 74 -7.87 -36.00 -19.73
C THR A 74 -6.86 -34.87 -19.69
N ALA A 75 -6.88 -34.07 -18.63
CA ALA A 75 -5.87 -33.05 -18.38
C ALA A 75 -4.46 -33.66 -18.32
N THR A 76 -3.47 -32.92 -18.81
CA THR A 76 -2.06 -33.32 -18.81
C THR A 76 -1.22 -32.30 -18.06
N GLY A 77 -0.09 -32.72 -17.47
CA GLY A 77 0.75 -31.81 -16.71
C GLY A 77 1.38 -30.73 -17.60
N PHE A 78 1.66 -29.57 -17.01
CA PHE A 78 2.50 -28.55 -17.66
C PHE A 78 3.89 -29.12 -17.98
N THR A 79 4.39 -28.78 -19.17
CA THR A 79 5.76 -29.10 -19.59
C THR A 79 6.78 -28.34 -18.75
N ALA A 80 8.04 -28.78 -18.73
CA ALA A 80 9.09 -28.09 -17.99
C ALA A 80 9.24 -26.60 -18.38
N LEU A 81 8.99 -26.25 -19.65
CA LEU A 81 9.01 -24.87 -20.12
C LEU A 81 7.84 -24.07 -19.56
N GLN A 82 6.62 -24.62 -19.63
CA GLN A 82 5.44 -23.98 -19.06
C GLN A 82 5.59 -23.76 -17.55
N GLN A 83 6.05 -24.78 -16.81
CA GLN A 83 6.32 -24.63 -15.37
C GLN A 83 7.35 -23.55 -15.07
N SER A 84 8.41 -23.45 -15.88
CA SER A 84 9.43 -22.41 -15.70
C SER A 84 8.86 -21.01 -15.94
N ALA A 85 8.02 -20.85 -16.97
CA ALA A 85 7.37 -19.58 -17.28
C ALA A 85 6.35 -19.19 -16.20
N THR A 86 5.55 -20.13 -15.70
CA THR A 86 4.60 -19.92 -14.60
C THR A 86 5.30 -19.49 -13.33
N ARG A 87 6.42 -20.11 -12.94
CA ARG A 87 7.20 -19.65 -11.78
C ARG A 87 7.68 -18.20 -11.95
N GLY A 88 8.09 -17.81 -13.16
CA GLY A 88 8.47 -16.43 -13.47
C GLY A 88 7.29 -15.46 -13.35
N ALA A 89 6.12 -15.82 -13.88
CA ALA A 89 4.90 -15.02 -13.77
C ALA A 89 4.41 -14.88 -12.31
N LEU A 90 4.50 -15.94 -11.51
CA LEU A 90 4.16 -15.91 -10.09
C LEU A 90 5.16 -15.06 -9.28
N ALA A 91 6.45 -15.08 -9.63
CA ALA A 91 7.43 -14.19 -9.01
C ALA A 91 7.14 -12.71 -9.31
N TYR A 92 6.79 -12.38 -10.56
CA TYR A 92 6.32 -11.04 -10.93
C TYR A 92 5.05 -10.65 -10.16
N LEU A 93 4.08 -11.57 -10.02
CA LEU A 93 2.89 -11.34 -9.20
C LEU A 93 3.22 -11.07 -7.74
N SER A 94 4.19 -11.78 -7.16
CA SER A 94 4.67 -11.49 -5.80
C SER A 94 5.22 -10.07 -5.66
N GLU A 95 5.91 -9.55 -6.67
CA GLU A 95 6.45 -8.19 -6.65
C GLU A 95 5.35 -7.12 -6.67
N ILE A 96 4.30 -7.31 -7.48
CA ILE A 96 3.26 -6.27 -7.66
C ILE A 96 2.09 -6.39 -6.67
N THR A 97 1.85 -7.57 -6.09
CA THR A 97 0.73 -7.80 -5.16
C THR A 97 1.17 -7.97 -3.71
N GLY A 98 2.44 -8.29 -3.46
CA GLY A 98 2.95 -8.70 -2.15
C GLY A 98 2.64 -10.15 -1.78
N ILE A 99 1.83 -10.87 -2.57
CA ILE A 99 1.43 -12.27 -2.30
C ILE A 99 2.61 -13.23 -2.47
N GLN A 100 2.81 -14.14 -1.52
CA GLN A 100 3.78 -15.22 -1.67
C GLN A 100 3.15 -16.40 -2.41
N PHE A 101 3.81 -16.91 -3.46
CA PHE A 101 3.40 -18.13 -4.14
C PHE A 101 4.33 -19.28 -3.80
N LEU A 102 3.78 -20.33 -3.19
CA LEU A 102 4.56 -21.48 -2.72
C LEU A 102 4.21 -22.74 -3.51
N GLU A 103 5.21 -23.35 -4.17
CA GLU A 103 5.02 -24.64 -4.82
C GLU A 103 4.94 -25.77 -3.77
N THR A 104 3.89 -26.57 -3.82
CA THR A 104 3.61 -27.66 -2.88
C THR A 104 3.22 -28.96 -3.61
N GLY A 105 3.04 -30.03 -2.83
CA GLY A 105 2.37 -31.23 -3.32
C GLY A 105 0.88 -30.97 -3.59
N PRO A 106 0.23 -31.77 -4.46
CA PRO A 106 -1.14 -31.50 -4.91
C PRO A 106 -2.21 -31.60 -3.81
N ALA A 107 -1.93 -32.25 -2.69
CA ALA A 107 -2.88 -32.33 -1.58
C ALA A 107 -2.93 -31.06 -0.71
N GLU A 108 -1.93 -30.18 -0.85
CA GLU A 108 -1.80 -28.94 -0.08
C GLU A 108 -1.95 -27.70 -0.97
N ALA A 109 -2.19 -27.88 -2.27
CA ALA A 109 -2.27 -26.78 -3.22
C ALA A 109 -3.66 -26.13 -3.17
N ASP A 110 -3.69 -24.81 -3.27
CA ASP A 110 -4.90 -24.01 -3.45
C ASP A 110 -5.19 -23.82 -4.95
N VAL A 111 -4.13 -23.84 -5.78
CA VAL A 111 -4.22 -23.70 -7.24
C VAL A 111 -3.39 -24.77 -7.95
N HIS A 112 -3.95 -25.38 -9.00
CA HIS A 112 -3.24 -26.29 -9.89
C HIS A 112 -3.03 -25.68 -11.28
N PHE A 113 -1.98 -26.15 -11.96
CA PHE A 113 -1.65 -25.75 -13.33
C PHE A 113 -1.63 -26.98 -14.23
N ALA A 114 -2.45 -26.97 -15.28
CA ALA A 114 -2.66 -28.13 -16.14
C ALA A 114 -2.91 -27.74 -17.60
N ASN A 115 -2.53 -28.61 -18.52
CA ASN A 115 -2.93 -28.54 -19.91
C ASN A 115 -4.23 -29.32 -20.12
N ALA A 116 -5.09 -28.86 -21.03
CA ALA A 116 -6.34 -29.52 -21.37
C ALA A 116 -6.74 -29.22 -22.82
N SER A 117 -7.60 -30.05 -23.44
CA SER A 117 -8.29 -29.64 -24.66
C SER A 117 -9.56 -28.89 -24.26
N ILE A 118 -9.61 -27.61 -24.58
CA ILE A 118 -10.70 -26.71 -24.22
C ILE A 118 -11.70 -26.68 -25.38
N THR A 119 -12.93 -27.16 -25.16
CA THR A 119 -13.91 -27.35 -26.23
C THR A 119 -14.68 -26.09 -26.62
N THR A 120 -14.51 -25.01 -25.88
CA THR A 120 -15.13 -23.73 -26.19
C THR A 120 -14.34 -23.03 -27.29
N GLU A 121 -15.02 -22.62 -28.37
CA GLU A 121 -14.38 -21.95 -29.49
C GLU A 121 -13.65 -20.68 -29.03
N ARG A 122 -12.40 -20.49 -29.47
CA ARG A 122 -11.55 -19.30 -29.20
C ARG A 122 -11.12 -19.10 -27.74
N VAL A 123 -11.10 -20.16 -26.94
CA VAL A 123 -10.58 -20.12 -25.57
C VAL A 123 -9.18 -20.73 -25.53
N VAL A 124 -8.16 -19.88 -25.29
CA VAL A 124 -6.74 -20.27 -25.30
C VAL A 124 -6.25 -20.72 -23.92
N GLY A 125 -6.93 -20.26 -22.86
CA GLY A 125 -6.72 -20.63 -21.46
C GLY A 125 -8.02 -20.53 -20.68
N SER A 126 -8.05 -21.07 -19.46
CA SER A 126 -9.20 -20.92 -18.56
C SER A 126 -8.82 -21.15 -17.10
N PHE A 127 -9.14 -20.20 -16.24
CA PHE A 127 -9.16 -20.40 -14.80
C PHE A 127 -10.53 -20.91 -14.34
N ASN A 128 -10.54 -22.09 -13.72
CA ASN A 128 -11.73 -22.69 -13.12
C ASN A 128 -11.53 -22.81 -11.62
N TRP A 129 -12.58 -22.60 -10.84
CA TRP A 129 -12.48 -22.65 -9.39
C TRP A 129 -13.78 -23.13 -8.75
N ARG A 130 -13.68 -23.61 -7.51
CA ARG A 130 -14.80 -23.84 -6.61
C ARG A 130 -14.48 -23.22 -5.26
N SER A 131 -15.52 -22.87 -4.52
CA SER A 131 -15.39 -22.50 -3.12
C SER A 131 -16.38 -23.24 -2.24
N GLN A 132 -16.01 -23.45 -0.98
CA GLN A 132 -16.90 -23.98 0.06
C GLN A 132 -16.80 -23.12 1.30
N TYR A 133 -17.90 -23.01 2.05
CA TYR A 133 -17.93 -22.20 3.26
C TYR A 133 -18.78 -22.82 4.36
N TRP A 134 -18.45 -22.46 5.60
CA TRP A 134 -19.18 -22.83 6.80
C TRP A 134 -19.42 -21.58 7.63
N GLU A 135 -20.65 -21.40 8.10
CA GLU A 135 -21.05 -20.25 8.92
C GLU A 135 -21.56 -20.67 10.30
N ASP A 136 -21.45 -19.78 11.28
CA ASP A 136 -22.09 -19.94 12.57
C ASP A 136 -23.59 -19.59 12.53
N GLY A 137 -24.28 -19.74 13.66
CA GLY A 137 -25.71 -19.41 13.76
C GLY A 137 -26.06 -17.93 13.57
N ALA A 138 -25.06 -17.05 13.48
CA ALA A 138 -25.20 -15.62 13.21
C ALA A 138 -24.86 -15.23 11.75
N GLY A 139 -24.46 -16.19 10.90
CA GLY A 139 -24.08 -15.94 9.50
C GLY A 139 -22.62 -15.50 9.31
N THR A 140 -21.79 -15.71 10.33
CA THR A 140 -20.37 -15.39 10.32
C THR A 140 -19.58 -16.55 9.73
N ILE A 141 -18.70 -16.29 8.77
CA ILE A 141 -17.89 -17.34 8.13
C ILE A 141 -16.84 -17.83 9.12
N THR A 142 -16.89 -19.13 9.41
CA THR A 142 -15.95 -19.84 10.30
C THR A 142 -14.88 -20.58 9.52
N ARG A 143 -15.17 -20.93 8.27
CA ARG A 143 -14.25 -21.57 7.34
C ARG A 143 -14.65 -21.22 5.91
N TYR A 144 -13.67 -20.90 5.07
CA TYR A 144 -13.83 -20.71 3.64
C TYR A 144 -12.64 -21.34 2.93
N GLU A 145 -12.94 -22.17 1.95
CA GLU A 145 -11.98 -22.90 1.12
C GLU A 145 -12.17 -22.50 -0.33
N LEU A 146 -11.05 -22.37 -1.04
CA LEU A 146 -10.99 -22.06 -2.45
C LEU A 146 -9.99 -23.02 -3.08
N ASP A 147 -10.42 -23.67 -4.16
CA ASP A 147 -9.62 -24.60 -4.95
C ASP A 147 -9.77 -24.19 -6.42
N GLY A 148 -8.66 -24.09 -7.13
CA GLY A 148 -8.60 -23.54 -8.48
C GLY A 148 -7.69 -24.34 -9.41
N VAL A 149 -7.97 -24.27 -10.72
CA VAL A 149 -7.11 -24.82 -11.76
C VAL A 149 -7.00 -23.83 -12.92
N VAL A 150 -5.77 -23.46 -13.27
CA VAL A 150 -5.45 -22.75 -14.51
C VAL A 150 -5.18 -23.79 -15.59
N TYR A 151 -6.03 -23.78 -16.62
CA TYR A 151 -5.87 -24.57 -17.83
C TYR A 151 -5.26 -23.76 -18.95
N LEU A 152 -4.31 -24.35 -19.67
CA LEU A 152 -3.90 -23.87 -21.00
C LEU A 152 -4.31 -24.89 -22.05
N ASP A 153 -4.86 -24.40 -23.17
CA ASP A 153 -5.26 -25.28 -24.25
C ASP A 153 -4.03 -25.94 -24.90
N ASN A 154 -4.10 -27.26 -25.08
CA ASN A 154 -3.02 -28.06 -25.66
C ASN A 154 -3.46 -28.86 -26.91
N ALA A 155 -4.61 -28.52 -27.49
CA ALA A 155 -5.13 -29.17 -28.68
C ALA A 155 -5.21 -28.18 -29.84
N GLU A 156 -6.16 -27.25 -29.80
CA GLU A 156 -6.36 -26.21 -30.80
C GLU A 156 -5.26 -25.14 -30.78
N TYR A 157 -4.72 -24.83 -29.60
CA TYR A 157 -3.74 -23.76 -29.35
C TYR A 157 -2.40 -24.26 -28.77
N ALA A 158 -2.10 -25.55 -28.98
CA ALA A 158 -0.90 -26.18 -28.43
C ALA A 158 0.41 -25.44 -28.79
N ASP A 159 0.52 -24.93 -30.02
CA ASP A 159 1.70 -24.22 -30.50
C ASP A 159 1.93 -22.91 -29.72
N TYR A 160 0.85 -22.16 -29.47
CA TYR A 160 0.87 -20.90 -28.72
C TYR A 160 1.28 -21.10 -27.26
N ASN A 161 0.75 -22.15 -26.63
CA ASN A 161 0.93 -22.43 -25.20
C ASN A 161 2.17 -23.29 -24.88
N SER A 162 2.91 -23.76 -25.89
CA SER A 162 4.00 -24.72 -25.71
C SER A 162 5.20 -24.19 -24.93
N THR A 163 5.59 -22.93 -25.15
CA THR A 163 6.84 -22.35 -24.62
C THR A 163 6.64 -21.20 -23.65
N LEU A 164 5.52 -20.45 -23.76
CA LEU A 164 5.20 -19.30 -22.92
C LEU A 164 6.38 -18.31 -22.80
N ALA A 165 7.04 -18.01 -23.91
CA ALA A 165 8.14 -17.05 -23.93
C ALA A 165 7.62 -15.63 -23.64
N SER A 166 8.40 -14.81 -22.92
CA SER A 166 8.07 -13.39 -22.72
C SER A 166 7.83 -12.70 -24.07
N GLY A 167 6.72 -11.95 -24.17
CA GLY A 167 6.27 -11.26 -25.37
C GLY A 167 5.55 -12.16 -26.39
N SER A 168 5.21 -13.40 -26.01
CA SER A 168 4.37 -14.29 -26.81
C SER A 168 2.91 -14.25 -26.37
N GLU A 169 2.00 -14.58 -27.29
CA GLU A 169 0.56 -14.71 -27.02
C GLU A 169 0.28 -15.67 -25.86
N GLY A 170 0.91 -16.85 -25.84
CA GLY A 170 0.72 -17.81 -24.75
C GLY A 170 1.14 -17.27 -23.38
N TYR A 171 2.19 -16.44 -23.31
CA TYR A 171 2.58 -15.81 -22.04
C TYR A 171 1.58 -14.73 -21.60
N GLU A 172 1.05 -13.95 -22.53
CA GLU A 172 -0.05 -13.01 -22.23
C GLU A 172 -1.31 -13.77 -21.78
N THR A 173 -1.66 -14.89 -22.41
CA THR A 173 -2.75 -15.78 -21.98
C THR A 173 -2.51 -16.32 -20.56
N LEU A 174 -1.28 -16.76 -20.24
CA LEU A 174 -0.97 -17.19 -18.87
C LEU A 174 -1.21 -16.06 -17.86
N LEU A 175 -0.78 -14.83 -18.15
CA LEU A 175 -1.05 -13.69 -17.29
C LEU A 175 -2.55 -13.39 -17.18
N HIS A 176 -3.29 -13.45 -18.28
CA HIS A 176 -4.75 -13.30 -18.29
C HIS A 176 -5.43 -14.28 -17.34
N GLU A 177 -5.09 -15.57 -17.40
CA GLU A 177 -5.67 -16.58 -16.50
C GLU A 177 -5.24 -16.40 -15.04
N LEU A 178 -4.01 -15.92 -14.81
CA LEU A 178 -3.57 -15.54 -13.47
C LEU A 178 -4.32 -14.31 -12.95
N GLY A 179 -4.80 -13.43 -13.84
CA GLY A 179 -5.66 -12.31 -13.50
C GLY A 179 -7.00 -12.79 -12.99
N HIS A 180 -7.62 -13.74 -13.70
CA HIS A 180 -8.80 -14.45 -13.22
C HIS A 180 -8.55 -15.18 -11.89
N MET A 181 -7.40 -15.86 -11.76
CA MET A 181 -7.01 -16.51 -10.50
C MET A 181 -7.00 -15.53 -9.33
N LEU A 182 -6.58 -14.28 -9.56
CA LEU A 182 -6.50 -13.23 -8.55
C LEU A 182 -7.79 -12.38 -8.43
N GLY A 183 -8.89 -12.78 -9.06
CA GLY A 183 -10.17 -12.08 -8.91
C GLY A 183 -10.41 -10.94 -9.88
N LEU A 184 -9.67 -10.89 -10.99
CA LEU A 184 -10.04 -10.04 -12.11
C LEU A 184 -11.09 -10.73 -13.00
N LYS A 185 -12.03 -9.95 -13.54
CA LYS A 185 -13.00 -10.39 -14.56
C LYS A 185 -12.74 -9.67 -15.88
N HIS A 186 -13.42 -10.10 -16.94
CA HIS A 186 -13.38 -9.34 -18.18
C HIS A 186 -14.06 -7.97 -18.00
N PRO A 187 -13.55 -6.92 -18.65
CA PRO A 187 -14.05 -5.55 -18.49
C PRO A 187 -15.43 -5.31 -19.12
N PHE A 188 -15.92 -6.22 -19.96
CA PHE A 188 -17.21 -6.14 -20.65
C PHE A 188 -18.29 -7.02 -20.00
N GLU A 189 -17.96 -7.76 -18.94
CA GLU A 189 -18.89 -8.62 -18.21
C GLU A 189 -19.65 -7.88 -17.11
N ASP A 190 -20.77 -8.45 -16.67
CA ASP A 190 -21.62 -7.95 -15.58
C ASP A 190 -22.14 -6.51 -15.80
N ALA A 191 -22.61 -5.87 -14.72
CA ALA A 191 -23.26 -4.56 -14.77
C ALA A 191 -22.27 -3.37 -14.80
N ILE A 192 -21.03 -3.57 -14.34
CA ILE A 192 -19.99 -2.53 -14.32
C ILE A 192 -18.96 -2.89 -15.39
N GLN A 193 -18.92 -2.07 -16.44
CA GLN A 193 -18.14 -2.33 -17.63
C GLN A 193 -17.27 -1.13 -18.00
N LEU A 194 -16.12 -1.39 -18.61
CA LEU A 194 -15.32 -0.34 -19.22
C LEU A 194 -16.05 0.27 -20.42
N PRO A 195 -15.91 1.58 -20.66
CA PRO A 195 -16.21 2.15 -21.96
C PRO A 195 -15.42 1.43 -23.06
N THR A 196 -16.04 1.15 -24.20
CA THR A 196 -15.40 0.44 -25.32
C THR A 196 -14.15 1.12 -25.86
N SER A 197 -13.99 2.44 -25.65
CA SER A 197 -12.76 3.16 -26.01
C SER A 197 -11.57 2.86 -25.10
N LEU A 198 -11.81 2.25 -23.94
CA LEU A 198 -10.82 1.90 -22.94
C LEU A 198 -10.62 0.39 -22.79
N ASP A 199 -11.55 -0.42 -23.31
CA ASP A 199 -11.48 -1.88 -23.33
C ASP A 199 -10.50 -2.34 -24.42
N SER A 200 -9.23 -2.50 -24.04
CA SER A 200 -8.20 -3.10 -24.91
C SER A 200 -7.01 -3.62 -24.10
N THR A 201 -6.22 -4.52 -24.69
CA THR A 201 -5.04 -5.09 -24.03
C THR A 201 -3.92 -4.09 -23.76
N SER A 202 -4.01 -2.83 -24.23
CA SER A 202 -3.08 -1.78 -23.79
C SER A 202 -3.38 -1.26 -22.38
N ASN A 203 -4.64 -1.38 -21.92
CA ASN A 203 -5.13 -0.91 -20.62
C ASN A 203 -5.34 -2.03 -19.61
N THR A 204 -5.82 -3.20 -20.05
CA THR A 204 -6.04 -4.38 -19.22
C THR A 204 -5.83 -5.65 -20.02
N LEU A 205 -5.04 -6.60 -19.51
CA LEU A 205 -4.89 -7.92 -20.13
C LEU A 205 -6.18 -8.73 -20.09
N MET A 206 -7.16 -8.33 -19.29
CA MET A 206 -8.49 -8.95 -19.24
C MET A 206 -9.37 -8.59 -20.45
N SER A 207 -8.93 -7.69 -21.33
CA SER A 207 -9.67 -7.37 -22.56
C SER A 207 -9.51 -8.43 -23.64
N TYR A 208 -10.54 -8.59 -24.48
CA TYR A 208 -10.45 -9.39 -25.71
C TYR A 208 -10.00 -8.57 -26.93
N ASP A 209 -10.00 -7.24 -26.81
CA ASP A 209 -9.61 -6.34 -27.89
C ASP A 209 -8.09 -6.09 -27.85
N SER A 210 -7.36 -6.92 -28.59
CA SER A 210 -5.90 -6.82 -28.67
C SER A 210 -5.43 -5.46 -29.22
N SER A 211 -4.40 -4.88 -28.58
CA SER A 211 -3.78 -3.61 -28.98
C SER A 211 -2.26 -3.69 -28.85
N GLY A 212 -1.54 -3.43 -29.94
CA GLY A 212 -0.08 -3.41 -29.92
C GLY A 212 0.56 -4.79 -29.99
N ARG A 213 1.64 -4.98 -29.21
CA ARG A 213 2.36 -6.26 -29.07
C ARG A 213 1.80 -7.04 -27.90
N PHE A 214 2.02 -8.35 -27.87
CA PHE A 214 1.76 -9.12 -26.67
C PHE A 214 2.62 -8.62 -25.50
N TYR A 215 2.00 -8.50 -24.35
CA TYR A 215 2.55 -7.99 -23.12
C TYR A 215 3.02 -9.13 -22.22
N SER A 216 4.08 -8.83 -21.46
CA SER A 216 4.63 -9.74 -20.44
C SER A 216 4.41 -9.22 -19.02
N GLU A 217 3.65 -8.14 -18.90
CA GLU A 217 3.39 -7.43 -17.66
C GLU A 217 1.96 -6.93 -17.70
N TYR A 218 1.32 -6.88 -16.54
CA TYR A 218 0.01 -6.29 -16.38
C TYR A 218 0.00 -4.83 -16.80
N ARG A 219 -1.18 -4.40 -17.25
CA ARG A 219 -1.39 -3.04 -17.74
C ARG A 219 -1.95 -2.15 -16.63
N PRO A 220 -2.01 -0.82 -16.84
CA PRO A 220 -2.34 0.11 -15.75
C PRO A 220 -3.64 -0.23 -15.00
N PHE A 221 -4.69 -0.71 -15.68
CA PHE A 221 -5.96 -1.02 -15.01
C PHE A 221 -5.90 -2.34 -14.23
N ASP A 222 -5.15 -3.33 -14.72
CA ASP A 222 -4.91 -4.56 -13.98
C ASP A 222 -4.12 -4.26 -12.70
N LEU A 223 -3.06 -3.45 -12.79
CA LEU A 223 -2.24 -3.04 -11.65
C LEU A 223 -3.07 -2.26 -10.62
N ALA A 224 -3.92 -1.33 -11.08
CA ALA A 224 -4.82 -0.59 -10.20
C ALA A 224 -5.84 -1.51 -9.51
N ALA A 225 -6.40 -2.49 -10.23
CA ALA A 225 -7.36 -3.45 -9.67
C ALA A 225 -6.70 -4.42 -8.68
N LEU A 226 -5.51 -4.92 -8.99
CA LEU A 226 -4.73 -5.76 -8.06
C LEU A 226 -4.25 -4.98 -6.84
N GLY A 227 -3.87 -3.71 -7.02
CA GLY A 227 -3.57 -2.78 -5.92
C GLY A 227 -4.78 -2.56 -5.02
N TRP A 228 -5.97 -2.37 -5.58
CA TRP A 228 -7.20 -2.28 -4.81
C TRP A 228 -7.47 -3.57 -4.00
N LEU A 229 -7.30 -4.74 -4.62
CA LEU A 229 -7.55 -6.03 -3.97
C LEU A 229 -6.55 -6.34 -2.86
N TYR A 230 -5.26 -6.10 -3.10
CA TYR A 230 -4.18 -6.66 -2.27
C TYR A 230 -3.20 -5.63 -1.71
N GLY A 231 -3.35 -4.35 -2.06
CA GLY A 231 -2.56 -3.27 -1.47
C GLY A 231 -1.08 -3.23 -1.86
N GLY A 232 -0.59 -4.20 -2.65
CA GLY A 232 0.85 -4.39 -2.90
C GLY A 232 1.62 -5.00 -1.72
N ASP A 233 0.97 -5.16 -0.56
CA ASP A 233 1.53 -5.78 0.65
C ASP A 233 0.90 -7.14 0.99
N GLY A 234 0.05 -7.63 0.09
CA GLY A 234 -0.43 -9.00 0.05
C GLY A 234 -1.73 -9.22 0.82
N ILE A 235 -2.12 -10.49 0.94
CA ILE A 235 -3.37 -10.86 1.60
C ILE A 235 -3.26 -10.56 3.09
N GLY A 236 -4.21 -9.80 3.64
CA GLY A 236 -4.20 -9.41 5.03
C GLY A 236 -3.26 -8.23 5.34
N GLY A 237 -2.79 -7.53 4.32
CA GLY A 237 -2.01 -6.29 4.44
C GLY A 237 -2.80 -5.12 5.05
N ASN A 238 -2.24 -3.93 4.88
CA ASN A 238 -2.75 -2.65 5.36
C ASN A 238 -3.52 -1.87 4.29
N PHE A 239 -3.39 -2.25 3.01
CA PHE A 239 -3.92 -1.47 1.88
C PHE A 239 -4.89 -2.24 0.96
N GLY A 240 -5.11 -3.54 1.19
CA GLY A 240 -6.08 -4.34 0.44
C GLY A 240 -7.55 -4.15 0.87
N ILE A 241 -8.47 -4.86 0.21
CA ILE A 241 -9.92 -4.77 0.50
C ILE A 241 -10.32 -5.18 1.92
N ASP A 242 -9.48 -5.95 2.60
CA ASP A 242 -9.66 -6.43 3.97
C ASP A 242 -8.98 -5.55 5.03
N ALA A 243 -8.42 -4.41 4.63
CA ALA A 243 -7.82 -3.44 5.52
C ALA A 243 -8.75 -2.26 5.80
N GLN A 244 -8.33 -1.37 6.72
CA GLN A 244 -9.00 -0.08 6.89
C GLN A 244 -8.55 0.93 5.85
N GLY A 245 -7.26 0.88 5.49
CA GLY A 245 -6.66 1.70 4.44
C GLY A 245 -6.76 1.06 3.06
N ARG A 246 -6.36 1.80 2.02
CA ARG A 246 -6.48 1.44 0.61
C ARG A 246 -5.26 1.84 -0.18
N MET A 247 -4.92 1.03 -1.17
CA MET A 247 -4.12 1.45 -2.30
C MET A 247 -5.05 1.86 -3.45
N LEU A 248 -4.93 3.12 -3.89
CA LEU A 248 -5.71 3.67 -5.00
C LEU A 248 -4.77 4.24 -6.06
N VAL A 249 -4.92 3.74 -7.28
CA VAL A 249 -4.11 4.19 -8.42
C VAL A 249 -5.03 4.77 -9.49
N GLY A 250 -4.75 6.00 -9.89
CA GLY A 250 -5.41 6.72 -10.98
C GLY A 250 -4.97 6.21 -12.35
N THR A 251 -5.06 7.10 -13.33
CA THR A 251 -4.83 6.84 -14.74
C THR A 251 -3.80 7.83 -15.28
N THR A 252 -3.70 7.98 -16.61
CA THR A 252 -2.86 9.04 -17.20
C THR A 252 -3.65 10.32 -17.51
N SER A 253 -4.88 10.40 -16.99
CA SER A 253 -5.81 11.53 -17.13
C SER A 253 -6.05 12.16 -15.77
N GLY A 254 -6.70 13.33 -15.72
CA GLY A 254 -7.05 13.96 -14.45
C GLY A 254 -8.12 13.16 -13.69
N ASP A 255 -7.77 12.68 -12.51
CA ASP A 255 -8.56 11.81 -11.65
C ASP A 255 -9.00 12.49 -10.35
N GLN A 256 -10.02 11.90 -9.71
CA GLN A 256 -10.45 12.25 -8.35
C GLN A 256 -10.31 11.01 -7.47
N LEU A 257 -9.30 11.01 -6.61
CA LEU A 257 -9.03 9.94 -5.67
C LEU A 257 -9.47 10.37 -4.28
N VAL A 258 -10.28 9.54 -3.64
CA VAL A 258 -10.77 9.76 -2.28
C VAL A 258 -10.45 8.52 -1.46
N GLY A 259 -9.62 8.71 -0.44
CA GLY A 259 -9.26 7.70 0.54
C GLY A 259 -10.39 7.42 1.53
N THR A 260 -9.99 6.83 2.64
CA THR A 260 -10.85 6.24 3.65
C THR A 260 -10.63 6.93 5.00
N THR A 261 -10.89 6.21 6.09
CA THR A 261 -10.51 6.64 7.44
C THR A 261 -9.28 5.89 7.97
N GLY A 262 -8.71 4.99 7.16
CA GLY A 262 -7.48 4.25 7.44
C GLY A 262 -6.29 4.93 6.80
N MET A 263 -5.11 4.30 6.90
CA MET A 263 -3.89 4.75 6.23
C MET A 263 -3.95 4.41 4.74
N ASP A 264 -4.04 5.39 3.87
CA ASP A 264 -4.15 5.18 2.43
C ASP A 264 -2.85 5.47 1.67
N LEU A 265 -2.64 4.75 0.56
CA LEU A 265 -1.59 4.99 -0.43
C LEU A 265 -2.24 5.34 -1.77
N LEU A 266 -2.13 6.61 -2.17
CA LEU A 266 -2.82 7.14 -3.34
C LEU A 266 -1.80 7.61 -4.39
N ALA A 267 -1.93 7.14 -5.63
CA ALA A 267 -1.10 7.55 -6.76
C ALA A 267 -1.98 8.07 -7.91
N GLY A 268 -1.90 9.36 -8.20
CA GLY A 268 -2.60 9.97 -9.33
C GLY A 268 -2.04 9.54 -10.69
N LEU A 269 -0.70 9.44 -10.77
CA LEU A 269 0.10 9.29 -11.98
C LEU A 269 0.04 10.56 -12.85
N ASN A 270 0.04 10.42 -14.18
CA ASN A 270 -0.07 11.57 -15.08
C ASN A 270 -1.48 12.14 -15.07
N GLY A 271 -1.59 13.47 -15.17
CA GLY A 271 -2.88 14.12 -15.10
C GLY A 271 -2.80 15.38 -14.24
N ASN A 272 -3.94 16.04 -14.08
CA ASN A 272 -4.07 17.02 -13.02
C ASN A 272 -5.08 16.45 -12.03
N ASP A 273 -4.58 15.90 -10.95
CA ASP A 273 -5.39 15.07 -10.06
C ASP A 273 -5.88 15.84 -8.85
N THR A 274 -6.99 15.38 -8.30
CA THR A 274 -7.43 15.75 -6.96
C THR A 274 -7.34 14.51 -6.09
N ILE A 275 -6.46 14.56 -5.09
CA ILE A 275 -6.23 13.46 -4.16
C ILE A 275 -6.62 13.93 -2.75
N ASP A 276 -7.60 13.25 -2.15
CA ASP A 276 -8.03 13.47 -0.78
C ASP A 276 -7.77 12.19 0.02
N GLY A 277 -6.84 12.21 0.97
CA GLY A 277 -6.53 11.03 1.80
C GLY A 277 -7.67 10.67 2.76
N GLY A 278 -8.53 11.63 3.10
CA GLY A 278 -9.60 11.43 4.06
C GLY A 278 -9.13 11.69 5.49
N ALA A 279 -9.18 10.69 6.36
CA ALA A 279 -8.70 10.81 7.73
C ALA A 279 -7.73 9.68 8.00
N GLY A 280 -6.61 9.96 8.66
CA GLY A 280 -5.61 8.93 8.91
C GLY A 280 -4.22 9.50 8.77
N LEU A 281 -3.27 8.62 8.47
CA LEU A 281 -1.93 8.97 8.02
C LEU A 281 -1.88 8.58 6.55
N ASP A 282 -2.01 9.54 5.64
CA ASP A 282 -2.19 9.23 4.23
C ASP A 282 -0.97 9.62 3.39
N TYR A 283 -0.69 8.79 2.38
CA TYR A 283 0.47 8.89 1.50
C TYR A 283 0.03 9.19 0.07
N ALA A 284 0.55 10.28 -0.50
CA ALA A 284 0.52 10.51 -1.93
C ALA A 284 1.83 10.02 -2.58
N ALA A 285 1.74 9.06 -3.50
CA ALA A 285 2.90 8.45 -4.14
C ALA A 285 3.21 9.09 -5.50
N TYR A 286 4.49 9.40 -5.69
CA TYR A 286 5.07 10.00 -6.89
C TYR A 286 6.24 9.12 -7.34
N LEU A 287 6.20 8.61 -8.57
CA LEU A 287 7.13 7.56 -9.02
C LEU A 287 8.49 8.10 -9.49
N GLU A 288 8.66 9.42 -9.55
CA GLU A 288 9.93 10.07 -9.90
C GLU A 288 10.63 10.66 -8.66
N ASN A 289 11.87 11.14 -8.86
CA ASN A 289 12.63 11.77 -7.78
C ASN A 289 12.01 13.11 -7.35
N ARG A 290 12.05 13.39 -6.04
CA ARG A 290 11.53 14.62 -5.39
C ARG A 290 11.94 15.92 -6.08
N ALA A 291 13.15 15.99 -6.63
CA ALA A 291 13.70 17.20 -7.28
C ALA A 291 12.92 17.64 -8.54
N GLY A 292 12.11 16.75 -9.14
CA GLY A 292 11.23 17.06 -10.27
C GLY A 292 9.99 17.88 -9.90
N TYR A 293 9.72 18.06 -8.60
CA TYR A 293 8.44 18.54 -8.11
C TYR A 293 8.53 19.85 -7.34
N ARG A 294 7.50 20.68 -7.50
CA ARG A 294 7.29 21.88 -6.71
C ARG A 294 6.05 21.68 -5.85
N ILE A 295 6.23 21.74 -4.53
CA ILE A 295 5.15 21.67 -3.54
C ILE A 295 4.83 23.09 -3.06
N SER A 296 3.56 23.44 -2.95
CA SER A 296 3.12 24.76 -2.49
C SER A 296 1.84 24.63 -1.65
N ARG A 297 1.87 25.12 -0.41
CA ARG A 297 0.67 25.15 0.44
C ARG A 297 -0.36 26.13 -0.12
N THR A 298 -1.63 25.76 -0.01
CA THR A 298 -2.79 26.52 -0.45
C THR A 298 -3.85 26.53 0.65
N ASP A 299 -4.92 27.31 0.47
CA ASP A 299 -6.05 27.33 1.41
C ASP A 299 -6.81 26.00 1.45
N GLN A 300 -6.60 25.12 0.46
CA GLN A 300 -7.31 23.84 0.33
C GLN A 300 -6.43 22.62 0.56
N GLY A 301 -5.18 22.79 1.02
CA GLY A 301 -4.20 21.72 1.15
C GLY A 301 -2.90 22.09 0.44
N PHE A 302 -2.42 21.25 -0.47
CA PHE A 302 -1.19 21.49 -1.23
C PHE A 302 -1.42 21.39 -2.73
N SER A 303 -0.68 22.18 -3.49
CA SER A 303 -0.53 22.01 -4.93
C SER A 303 0.86 21.45 -5.21
N VAL A 304 0.92 20.40 -6.02
CA VAL A 304 2.16 19.74 -6.43
C VAL A 304 2.26 19.82 -7.94
N THR A 305 3.33 20.39 -8.47
CA THR A 305 3.55 20.50 -9.92
C THR A 305 4.83 19.78 -10.31
N GLY A 306 4.75 18.89 -11.29
CA GLY A 306 5.87 18.12 -11.83
C GLY A 306 5.73 17.84 -13.33
N THR A 307 6.42 16.80 -13.78
CA THR A 307 6.38 16.29 -15.17
C THR A 307 5.06 15.59 -15.49
N GLU A 308 4.43 14.98 -14.49
CA GLU A 308 3.18 14.23 -14.65
C GLU A 308 1.93 15.14 -14.66
N GLY A 309 2.05 16.35 -14.10
CA GLY A 309 1.06 17.43 -14.20
C GLY A 309 1.00 18.32 -12.96
N THR A 310 -0.18 18.82 -12.63
CA THR A 310 -0.44 19.63 -11.42
C THR A 310 -1.57 19.02 -10.59
N ASP A 311 -1.21 18.56 -9.40
CA ASP A 311 -2.13 17.89 -8.49
C ASP A 311 -2.53 18.79 -7.33
N VAL A 312 -3.71 18.50 -6.78
CA VAL A 312 -4.24 19.10 -5.56
C VAL A 312 -4.36 18.01 -4.50
N LEU A 313 -3.58 18.12 -3.43
CA LEU A 313 -3.57 17.20 -2.30
C LEU A 313 -4.35 17.80 -1.13
N ARG A 314 -5.29 17.02 -0.57
CA ARG A 314 -6.06 17.34 0.65
C ARG A 314 -5.92 16.20 1.64
N ASN A 315 -5.84 16.51 2.93
CA ASN A 315 -5.71 15.50 3.98
C ASN A 315 -4.66 14.43 3.64
N ILE A 316 -3.48 14.90 3.21
CA ILE A 316 -2.33 14.05 2.94
C ILE A 316 -1.25 14.48 3.92
N GLU A 317 -0.78 13.56 4.73
CA GLU A 317 0.26 13.79 5.73
C GLU A 317 1.64 13.54 5.15
N ARG A 318 1.77 12.64 4.16
CA ARG A 318 3.05 12.20 3.59
C ARG A 318 3.01 12.18 2.07
N MET A 319 4.14 12.50 1.46
CA MET A 319 4.38 12.21 0.05
C MET A 319 5.59 11.30 -0.05
N THR A 320 5.50 10.25 -0.86
CA THR A 320 6.62 9.36 -1.12
C THR A 320 7.13 9.53 -2.55
N PHE A 321 8.45 9.62 -2.68
CA PHE A 321 9.17 9.70 -3.94
C PHE A 321 10.22 8.57 -4.00
N ASP A 322 10.77 8.31 -5.18
CA ASP A 322 11.77 7.24 -5.38
C ASP A 322 13.02 7.35 -4.47
N ASN A 323 13.32 8.54 -3.94
CA ASN A 323 14.55 8.80 -3.18
C ASN A 323 14.38 9.38 -1.77
N VAL A 324 13.29 10.10 -1.48
CA VAL A 324 13.01 10.72 -0.17
C VAL A 324 11.50 10.82 0.02
N ASP A 325 11.06 10.99 1.27
CA ASP A 325 9.68 11.36 1.56
C ASP A 325 9.58 12.83 1.96
N VAL A 326 8.37 13.37 1.89
CA VAL A 326 8.00 14.71 2.36
C VAL A 326 6.89 14.61 3.39
N ALA A 327 7.07 15.25 4.54
CA ALA A 327 5.99 15.40 5.52
C ALA A 327 5.24 16.71 5.26
N LEU A 328 3.92 16.62 5.10
CA LEU A 328 3.00 17.75 4.84
C LEU A 328 2.21 18.17 6.09
N ASP A 329 2.16 17.32 7.12
CA ASP A 329 1.50 17.55 8.40
C ASP A 329 2.29 18.50 9.31
N ILE A 330 2.49 19.73 8.83
CA ILE A 330 3.24 20.78 9.53
C ILE A 330 2.66 21.08 10.93
N ASP A 331 1.36 20.87 11.10
CA ASP A 331 0.67 21.05 12.37
C ASP A 331 0.50 19.72 13.15
N GLY A 332 0.87 18.58 12.56
CA GLY A 332 0.80 17.23 13.11
C GLY A 332 2.14 16.67 13.59
N ASN A 333 2.30 15.35 13.52
CA ASN A 333 3.45 14.61 14.06
C ASN A 333 4.76 14.98 13.35
N GLY A 334 4.74 15.10 12.02
CA GLY A 334 5.91 15.53 11.25
C GLY A 334 6.43 16.89 11.72
N GLY A 335 5.55 17.90 11.73
CA GLY A 335 5.93 19.22 12.19
C GLY A 335 6.37 19.26 13.65
N ALA A 336 5.72 18.47 14.53
CA ALA A 336 6.10 18.38 15.94
C ALA A 336 7.51 17.76 16.12
N ALA A 337 7.84 16.71 15.37
CA ALA A 337 9.19 16.12 15.36
C ALA A 337 10.23 17.16 14.92
N TYR A 338 9.97 17.88 13.82
CA TYR A 338 10.87 18.90 13.30
C TYR A 338 11.11 20.01 14.33
N ARG A 339 10.03 20.55 14.90
CA ARG A 339 10.09 21.63 15.91
C ARG A 339 10.84 21.20 17.15
N LEU A 340 10.55 20.02 17.68
CA LEU A 340 11.19 19.52 18.90
C LEU A 340 12.69 19.30 18.68
N TYR A 341 13.05 18.78 17.51
CA TYR A 341 14.43 18.54 17.14
C TYR A 341 15.22 19.84 17.03
N GLN A 342 14.66 20.83 16.31
CA GLN A 342 15.27 22.15 16.22
C GLN A 342 15.33 22.85 17.59
N ALA A 343 14.30 22.69 18.41
CA ALA A 343 14.24 23.30 19.74
C ALA A 343 15.27 22.72 20.71
N ALA A 344 15.45 21.40 20.68
CA ALA A 344 16.38 20.70 21.56
C ALA A 344 17.84 20.94 21.15
N PHE A 345 18.14 21.03 19.85
CA PHE A 345 19.53 21.01 19.36
C PHE A 345 19.97 22.26 18.62
N ASN A 346 19.10 23.25 18.42
CA ASN A 346 19.39 24.51 17.74
C ASN A 346 20.03 24.31 16.35
N ARG A 347 19.50 23.35 15.59
CA ARG A 347 19.92 23.05 14.22
C ARG A 347 18.78 22.46 13.40
N VAL A 348 18.93 22.51 12.08
CA VAL A 348 18.06 21.75 11.17
C VAL A 348 18.23 20.24 11.47
N PRO A 349 17.13 19.48 11.57
CA PRO A 349 17.21 18.03 11.75
C PRO A 349 17.93 17.37 10.58
N ASP A 350 18.68 16.30 10.84
CA ASP A 350 19.14 15.44 9.75
C ASP A 350 17.99 14.55 9.26
N ALA A 351 17.96 14.26 7.96
CA ALA A 351 16.80 13.62 7.34
C ALA A 351 16.50 12.22 7.88
N VAL A 352 17.53 11.45 8.26
CA VAL A 352 17.38 10.08 8.79
C VAL A 352 16.86 10.11 10.24
N GLY A 353 17.48 10.93 11.10
CA GLY A 353 17.03 11.10 12.48
C GLY A 353 15.62 11.68 12.56
N LEU A 354 15.28 12.61 11.65
CA LEU A 354 13.94 13.15 11.56
C LEU A 354 12.92 12.05 11.21
N GLY A 355 13.19 11.21 10.20
CA GLY A 355 12.31 10.09 9.85
C GLY A 355 12.09 9.11 10.99
N TYR A 356 13.12 8.82 11.79
CA TYR A 356 12.98 8.00 12.99
C TYR A 356 11.99 8.60 13.98
N TRP A 357 12.14 9.89 14.31
CA TRP A 357 11.26 10.53 15.28
C TRP A 357 9.83 10.72 14.78
N ILE A 358 9.65 10.92 13.48
CA ILE A 358 8.33 10.91 12.84
C ILE A 358 7.67 9.55 13.02
N SER A 359 8.36 8.46 12.65
CA SER A 359 7.86 7.09 12.84
C SER A 359 7.49 6.80 14.30
N VAL A 360 8.32 7.21 15.26
CA VAL A 360 8.04 7.03 16.69
C VAL A 360 6.75 7.75 17.12
N LEU A 361 6.51 8.97 16.63
CA LEU A 361 5.29 9.71 16.93
C LEU A 361 4.06 9.13 16.23
N ASP A 362 4.21 8.67 14.99
CA ASP A 362 3.15 8.02 14.21
C ASP A 362 2.73 6.69 14.83
N ASP A 363 3.66 5.98 15.49
CA ASP A 363 3.38 4.79 16.31
C ASP A 363 2.71 5.10 17.66
N GLY A 364 2.41 6.37 17.93
CA GLY A 364 1.62 6.82 19.09
C GLY A 364 2.44 7.14 20.34
N VAL A 365 3.77 7.18 20.26
CA VAL A 365 4.59 7.68 21.38
C VAL A 365 4.33 9.17 21.58
N SER A 366 4.18 9.59 22.83
CA SER A 366 3.87 10.98 23.12
C SER A 366 5.05 11.91 22.79
N LEU A 367 4.77 13.11 22.27
CA LEU A 367 5.79 14.14 22.04
C LEU A 367 6.60 14.47 23.31
N ARG A 368 5.98 14.33 24.48
CA ARG A 368 6.65 14.50 25.77
C ARG A 368 7.70 13.42 26.00
N ASP A 369 7.43 12.17 25.65
CA ASP A 369 8.39 11.06 25.85
C ASP A 369 9.52 11.10 24.81
N VAL A 370 9.22 11.57 23.59
CA VAL A 370 10.25 11.96 22.62
C VAL A 370 11.12 13.07 23.20
N ALA A 371 10.54 14.14 23.75
CA ALA A 371 11.31 15.22 24.39
C ALA A 371 12.18 14.71 25.56
N ALA A 372 11.69 13.77 26.36
CA ALA A 372 12.48 13.13 27.41
C ALA A 372 13.69 12.37 26.85
N SER A 373 13.53 11.72 25.70
CA SER A 373 14.62 11.01 25.01
C SER A 373 15.69 11.98 24.49
N PHE A 374 15.28 13.15 23.99
CA PHE A 374 16.21 14.21 23.59
C PHE A 374 16.97 14.79 24.78
N LEU A 375 16.30 15.08 25.90
CA LEU A 375 16.94 15.55 27.13
C LEU A 375 17.99 14.57 27.67
N ALA A 376 17.75 13.26 27.52
CA ALA A 376 18.68 12.22 27.94
C ALA A 376 19.85 12.00 26.96
N SER A 377 19.83 12.65 25.80
CA SER A 377 20.83 12.43 24.75
C SER A 377 22.19 13.07 25.07
N PRO A 378 23.30 12.49 24.59
CA PRO A 378 24.61 13.13 24.67
C PRO A 378 24.69 14.49 23.96
N GLU A 379 23.93 14.67 22.87
CA GLU A 379 23.90 15.93 22.12
C GLU A 379 23.28 17.06 22.96
N PHE A 380 22.17 16.78 23.65
CA PHE A 380 21.57 17.75 24.57
C PHE A 380 22.55 18.13 25.68
N ALA A 381 23.23 17.13 26.27
CA ALA A 381 24.22 17.37 27.32
C ALA A 381 25.39 18.26 26.83
N ALA A 382 25.81 18.12 25.57
CA ALA A 382 26.85 18.94 24.99
C ALA A 382 26.41 20.41 24.81
N ILE A 383 25.16 20.65 24.41
CA ILE A 383 24.62 21.99 24.16
C ILE A 383 24.32 22.73 25.46
N TYR A 384 23.75 22.04 26.46
CA TYR A 384 23.30 22.64 27.71
C TYR A 384 24.29 22.46 28.88
N GLN A 385 25.56 22.23 28.57
CA GLN A 385 26.67 22.19 29.52
C GLN A 385 26.54 21.13 30.63
N GLY A 386 26.04 19.95 30.27
CA GLY A 386 25.90 18.78 31.14
C GLY A 386 24.57 18.06 30.95
N SER A 387 24.50 16.81 31.43
CA SER A 387 23.28 15.99 31.34
C SER A 387 22.17 16.42 32.32
N ASN A 388 22.48 17.31 33.26
CA ASN A 388 21.51 17.83 34.23
C ASN A 388 21.85 19.28 34.64
N PRO A 389 21.68 20.26 33.74
CA PRO A 389 21.90 21.66 34.08
C PRO A 389 20.87 22.12 35.13
N ASP A 390 21.24 23.07 35.98
CA ASP A 390 20.29 23.66 36.92
C ASP A 390 19.10 24.30 36.18
N ASN A 391 17.98 24.49 36.87
CA ASN A 391 16.74 24.95 36.26
C ASN A 391 16.88 26.33 35.58
N GLY A 392 17.68 27.23 36.16
CA GLY A 392 17.89 28.56 35.58
C GLY A 392 18.68 28.49 34.28
N THR A 393 19.77 27.71 34.29
CA THR A 393 20.58 27.45 33.09
C THR A 393 19.76 26.78 31.99
N LEU A 394 18.91 25.81 32.32
CA LEU A 394 18.02 25.17 31.35
C LEU A 394 17.09 26.19 30.70
N VAL A 395 16.33 26.96 31.49
CA VAL A 395 15.34 27.91 30.96
C VAL A 395 16.03 28.97 30.09
N ALA A 396 17.14 29.54 30.55
CA ALA A 396 17.90 30.51 29.77
C ALA A 396 18.40 29.91 28.43
N GLY A 397 18.86 28.66 28.45
CA GLY A 397 19.26 27.94 27.24
C GLY A 397 18.11 27.71 26.26
N LEU A 398 16.93 27.32 26.75
CA LEU A 398 15.74 27.10 25.91
C LEU A 398 15.32 28.40 25.20
N TYR A 399 15.26 29.53 25.91
CA TYR A 399 15.00 30.83 25.28
C TYR A 399 16.04 31.19 24.21
N GLN A 400 17.32 30.99 24.52
CA GLN A 400 18.40 31.33 23.58
C GLN A 400 18.43 30.45 22.33
N ASN A 401 18.14 29.15 22.49
CA ASN A 401 18.24 28.17 21.41
C ASN A 401 16.98 28.14 20.54
N ILE A 402 15.81 28.33 21.14
CA ILE A 402 14.52 28.17 20.45
C ILE A 402 14.01 29.51 19.94
N LEU A 403 14.12 30.56 20.76
CA LEU A 403 13.56 31.89 20.47
C LEU A 403 14.64 32.89 20.03
N HIS A 404 15.92 32.47 20.02
CA HIS A 404 17.08 33.27 19.63
C HIS A 404 17.19 34.62 20.37
N ARG A 405 16.70 34.67 21.61
CA ARG A 405 16.73 35.86 22.46
C ARG A 405 16.87 35.51 23.94
N PRO A 406 17.36 36.45 24.77
CA PRO A 406 17.31 36.29 26.23
C PRO A 406 15.85 36.20 26.72
N PRO A 407 15.61 35.48 27.83
CA PRO A 407 14.29 35.43 28.42
C PRO A 407 13.88 36.78 28.98
N GLU A 408 12.63 37.17 28.77
CA GLU A 408 11.98 38.22 29.53
C GLU A 408 11.79 37.79 30.99
N GLN A 409 11.89 38.74 31.92
CA GLN A 409 11.91 38.45 33.35
C GLN A 409 10.69 37.63 33.82
N ALA A 410 9.48 38.02 33.39
CA ALA A 410 8.25 37.34 33.82
C ALA A 410 8.17 35.89 33.30
N GLY A 411 8.57 35.64 32.05
CA GLY A 411 8.57 34.29 31.47
C GLY A 411 9.67 33.41 32.08
N TYR A 412 10.86 33.97 32.31
CA TYR A 412 11.93 33.29 33.04
C TYR A 412 11.48 32.84 34.43
N GLU A 413 10.91 33.77 35.22
CA GLU A 413 10.45 33.50 36.58
C GLU A 413 9.32 32.46 36.60
N TYR A 414 8.41 32.50 35.62
CA TYR A 414 7.34 31.51 35.47
C TYR A 414 7.90 30.09 35.27
N TRP A 415 8.76 29.88 34.26
CA TRP A 415 9.31 28.56 33.97
C TRP A 415 10.23 28.05 35.08
N LEU A 416 10.98 28.95 35.70
CA LEU A 416 11.82 28.63 36.85
C LEU A 416 10.97 28.16 38.05
N ASP A 417 9.85 28.82 38.32
CA ASP A 417 8.90 28.40 39.37
C ASP A 417 8.28 27.03 39.07
N VAL A 418 7.87 26.78 37.82
CA VAL A 418 7.37 25.47 37.36
C VAL A 418 8.39 24.37 37.67
N LEU A 419 9.64 24.54 37.25
CA LEU A 419 10.70 23.54 37.46
C LEU A 419 11.07 23.38 38.94
N ASN A 420 11.14 24.48 39.70
CA ASN A 420 11.47 24.45 41.13
C ASN A 420 10.40 23.75 41.98
N LYS A 421 9.15 23.72 41.51
CA LYS A 421 8.05 22.97 42.13
C LYS A 421 8.00 21.50 41.70
N GLY A 422 9.00 21.01 40.96
CA GLY A 422 9.07 19.63 40.49
C GLY A 422 8.37 19.40 39.15
N GLY A 423 8.13 20.45 38.37
CA GLY A 423 7.62 20.34 37.01
C GLY A 423 8.55 19.51 36.12
N ASP A 424 7.95 18.80 35.16
CA ASP A 424 8.67 17.90 34.27
C ASP A 424 9.42 18.67 33.18
N ARG A 425 10.74 18.46 33.08
CA ARG A 425 11.61 19.15 32.11
C ARG A 425 11.27 18.79 30.67
N ALA A 426 10.81 17.57 30.41
CA ALA A 426 10.40 17.14 29.07
C ALA A 426 9.13 17.88 28.63
N THR A 427 8.18 18.06 29.55
CA THR A 427 7.00 18.91 29.36
C THR A 427 7.39 20.36 29.05
N VAL A 428 8.35 20.95 29.79
CA VAL A 428 8.83 22.31 29.50
C VAL A 428 9.45 22.41 28.12
N LEU A 429 10.36 21.50 27.73
CA LEU A 429 10.96 21.50 26.39
C LEU A 429 9.89 21.38 25.29
N ARG A 430 8.93 20.47 25.46
CA ARG A 430 7.78 20.33 24.55
C ARG A 430 7.00 21.64 24.44
N ASP A 431 6.71 22.30 25.55
CA ASP A 431 5.91 23.53 25.56
C ASP A 431 6.62 24.70 24.87
N PHE A 432 7.95 24.79 25.00
CA PHE A 432 8.74 25.75 24.21
C PHE A 432 8.72 25.38 22.72
N SER A 433 8.90 24.10 22.37
CA SER A 433 8.87 23.61 20.99
C SER A 433 7.55 23.95 20.30
N GLU A 434 6.43 23.72 20.98
CA GLU A 434 5.07 23.91 20.45
C GLU A 434 4.50 25.32 20.70
N GLY A 435 5.28 26.20 21.33
CA GLY A 435 4.90 27.57 21.58
C GLY A 435 4.64 28.35 20.28
N PHE A 436 3.70 29.29 20.33
CA PHE A 436 3.32 30.12 19.18
C PHE A 436 4.53 30.76 18.48
N GLU A 437 5.47 31.30 19.26
CA GLU A 437 6.67 31.98 18.73
C GLU A 437 7.55 31.03 17.89
N ASN A 438 7.75 29.78 18.34
CA ASN A 438 8.55 28.80 17.59
C ASN A 438 7.81 28.26 16.35
N ARG A 439 6.50 28.02 16.48
CA ARG A 439 5.66 27.60 15.34
C ARG A 439 5.64 28.67 14.24
N ASP A 440 5.50 29.94 14.62
CA ASP A 440 5.49 31.07 13.68
C ASP A 440 6.87 31.25 13.01
N ALA A 441 7.96 31.13 13.78
CA ALA A 441 9.32 31.20 13.25
C ALA A 441 9.59 30.11 12.18
N LEU A 442 9.06 28.91 12.38
CA LEU A 442 9.25 27.78 11.46
C LEU A 442 8.22 27.71 10.33
N ALA A 443 7.12 28.46 10.40
CA ALA A 443 6.06 28.42 9.38
C ALA A 443 6.58 28.67 7.95
N SER A 444 7.56 29.58 7.80
CA SER A 444 8.18 29.85 6.49
C SER A 444 9.24 28.84 6.05
N VAL A 445 9.75 28.04 6.98
CA VAL A 445 10.81 27.04 6.75
C VAL A 445 10.22 25.73 6.29
N ILE A 446 9.18 25.27 7.00
CA ILE A 446 8.55 23.96 6.75
C ILE A 446 7.16 24.07 6.11
N GLY A 447 6.65 25.28 5.87
CA GLY A 447 5.26 25.49 5.46
C GLY A 447 4.82 24.85 4.15
N ASN A 448 5.74 24.48 3.26
CA ASN A 448 5.46 23.75 2.01
C ASN A 448 5.76 22.25 2.11
N GLY A 449 5.88 21.71 3.32
CA GLY A 449 6.43 20.39 3.55
C GLY A 449 7.95 20.43 3.74
N PHE A 450 8.51 19.34 4.26
CA PHE A 450 9.94 19.17 4.43
C PHE A 450 10.36 17.73 4.17
N ASP A 451 11.54 17.57 3.57
CA ASP A 451 12.06 16.28 3.17
C ASP A 451 12.61 15.51 4.39
N TYR A 452 12.42 14.19 4.41
CA TYR A 452 13.03 13.27 5.37
C TYR A 452 13.33 11.92 4.72
N ILE A 453 14.10 11.08 5.40
CA ILE A 453 14.32 9.68 4.98
C ILE A 453 13.48 8.78 5.88
N PRO A 454 12.51 8.02 5.34
CA PRO A 454 11.67 7.12 6.12
C PRO A 454 12.49 6.15 6.95
N TYR A 455 12.03 5.92 8.19
CA TYR A 455 12.60 4.91 9.06
C TYR A 455 11.87 3.58 8.83
N ALA A 456 12.65 2.53 8.56
CA ALA A 456 12.16 1.21 8.18
C ALA A 456 12.01 0.24 9.35
#